data_AF-A0A7I8ILL8-F1
#
_entry.id   AF-A0A7I8ILL8-F1
#
_cell.length_a   1.000
_cell.length_b   1.000
_cell.length_c   1.000
_cell.angle_alpha   90.00
_cell.angle_beta   90.00
_cell.angle_gamma   90.00
#
_symmetry.space_group_name_H-M   'P 1'
#
loop_
_entity.id
_entity.type
_entity.pdbx_description
1 polymer ?
#
loop_
_entity_poly.entity_id
_entity_poly.type
_entity_poly.pdbx_seq_one_letter_code
_entity_poly.pdbx_strand_id
1 'polypeptide(L)' 'MVEKSLETAPADFRFPTTNQTRHCFTRYIEYHRRPECDKFAKYYRSLCPSEWVERWNEQRENGTFPGPL' A
#
# COMPACT_ATOMS: atom_id res chain seq x y z
N MET A 1 6.34 -22.63 19.22
CA MET A 1 5.39 -22.21 18.16
C MET A 1 5.16 -20.73 18.35
N VAL A 2 5.64 -19.88 17.44
CA VAL A 2 5.23 -18.48 17.42
C VAL A 2 3.82 -18.46 16.84
N GLU A 3 2.84 -18.22 17.69
CA GLU A 3 1.49 -17.78 17.33
C GLU A 3 1.62 -16.45 16.57
N LYS A 4 1.88 -16.52 15.27
CA LYS A 4 1.92 -15.33 14.43
C LYS A 4 0.48 -14.94 14.18
N SER A 5 -0.04 -14.00 14.97
CA SER A 5 -1.35 -13.41 14.74
C SER A 5 -1.42 -12.96 13.27
N LEU A 6 -2.27 -13.62 12.48
CA LEU A 6 -2.45 -13.36 11.05
C LEU A 6 -3.27 -12.08 10.89
N GLU A 7 -2.64 -10.95 11.19
CA GLU A 7 -3.27 -9.63 11.09
C GLU A 7 -2.96 -9.03 9.72
N THR A 8 -4.00 -8.74 8.96
CA THR A 8 -3.94 -8.03 7.67
C THR A 8 -4.39 -6.57 7.83
N ALA A 9 -4.41 -5.82 6.73
CA ALA A 9 -4.94 -4.46 6.73
C ALA A 9 -6.41 -4.42 7.18
N PRO A 10 -6.81 -3.50 8.07
CA PRO A 10 -8.21 -3.37 8.47
C PRO A 10 -9.08 -2.90 7.30
N ALA A 11 -10.38 -3.20 7.37
CA ALA A 11 -11.35 -2.70 6.41
C ALA A 11 -11.42 -1.16 6.47
N ASP A 12 -11.25 -0.51 5.32
CA ASP A 12 -11.33 0.94 5.20
C ASP A 12 -12.68 1.32 4.58
N PHE A 13 -13.56 1.93 5.38
CA PHE A 13 -14.91 2.29 4.96
C PHE A 13 -14.97 3.32 3.83
N ARG A 14 -13.86 3.99 3.49
CA ARG A 14 -13.79 4.90 2.33
C ARG A 14 -13.79 4.13 1.01
N PHE A 15 -13.45 2.84 1.05
CA PHE A 15 -13.39 1.97 -0.12
C PHE A 15 -14.35 0.76 0.05
N PRO A 16 -15.68 0.98 0.05
CA PRO A 16 -16.67 -0.08 0.27
C PRO A 16 -16.88 -1.00 -0.95
N THR A 17 -16.27 -0.68 -2.09
CA THR A 17 -16.45 -1.42 -3.34
C THR A 17 -15.51 -2.62 -3.41
N THR A 18 -15.90 -3.64 -4.20
CA THR A 18 -15.06 -4.83 -4.43
C THR A 18 -13.72 -4.48 -5.09
N ASN A 19 -13.65 -3.38 -5.85
CA ASN A 19 -12.43 -2.94 -6.49
C ASN A 19 -11.49 -2.21 -5.51
N GLN A 20 -10.55 -2.96 -4.93
CA GLN A 20 -9.57 -2.47 -3.95
C GLN A 20 -8.34 -1.77 -4.57
N THR A 21 -8.31 -1.55 -5.89
CA THR A 21 -7.19 -0.90 -6.60
C THR A 21 -6.88 0.49 -6.02
N ARG A 22 -7.92 1.29 -5.77
CA ARG A 22 -7.78 2.62 -5.15
C ARG A 22 -7.30 2.53 -3.70
N HIS A 23 -7.76 1.54 -2.95
CA HIS A 23 -7.34 1.34 -1.56
C HIS A 23 -5.84 1.02 -1.49
N CYS A 24 -5.37 0.09 -2.33
CA CYS A 24 -3.96 -0.24 -2.47
C CYS A 24 -3.13 1.01 -2.82
N PHE A 25 -3.52 1.75 -3.86
CA PHE A 25 -2.80 2.94 -4.32
C PHE A 25 -2.72 4.04 -3.25
N THR A 26 -3.83 4.31 -2.56
CA THR A 26 -3.85 5.28 -1.44
C THR A 26 -2.91 4.85 -0.32
N ARG A 27 -2.91 3.57 0.10
CA ARG A 27 -2.00 3.09 1.16
C ARG A 27 -0.53 3.19 0.77
N TYR A 28 -0.20 2.92 -0.49
CA TYR A 28 1.15 3.05 -1.02
C TYR A 28 1.63 4.52 -0.98
N ILE A 29 0.77 5.47 -1.36
CA ILE A 29 1.07 6.91 -1.29
C ILE A 29 1.23 7.36 0.17
N GLU A 30 0.30 6.98 1.05
CA GLU A 30 0.34 7.38 2.46
C GLU A 30 1.61 6.91 3.17
N TYR A 31 2.07 5.68 2.88
CA TYR A 31 3.36 5.19 3.37
C TYR A 31 4.53 6.05 2.87
N HIS A 32 4.54 6.40 1.60
CA HIS A 32 5.62 7.20 1.02
C HIS A 32 5.60 8.67 1.41
N ARG A 33 4.42 9.22 1.75
CA ARG A 33 4.27 10.54 2.37
C ARG A 33 4.74 10.57 3.82
N ARG A 34 4.55 9.45 4.54
CA ARG A 34 4.87 9.31 5.97
C ARG A 34 5.61 7.99 6.21
N PRO A 35 6.91 7.93 5.83
CA PRO A 35 7.71 6.70 5.98
C PRO A 35 7.96 6.32 7.44
N GLU A 36 7.69 7.23 8.39
CA GLU A 36 7.78 7.04 9.84
C GLU A 36 6.82 5.98 10.42
N CYS A 37 5.91 5.44 9.63
CA CYS A 37 4.87 4.52 10.11
C CYS A 37 4.93 3.15 9.39
N ASP A 38 5.63 2.20 10.00
CA ASP A 38 5.73 0.80 9.55
C ASP A 38 4.38 0.10 9.38
N LYS A 39 3.34 0.57 10.07
CA LYS A 39 1.98 0.03 9.93
C LYS A 39 1.46 0.21 8.51
N PHE A 40 1.71 1.35 7.88
CA PHE A 40 1.32 1.56 6.48
C PHE A 40 2.12 0.68 5.53
N ALA A 41 3.37 0.36 5.88
CA ALA A 41 4.18 -0.59 5.12
C ALA A 41 3.55 -1.98 5.08
N LYS A 42 3.09 -2.45 6.24
CA LYS A 42 2.37 -3.73 6.34
C LYS A 42 1.06 -3.71 5.54
N TYR A 43 0.32 -2.59 5.56
CA TYR A 43 -0.98 -2.49 4.91
C TYR A 43 -0.89 -2.48 3.38
N TYR A 44 -0.02 -1.65 2.78
CA TYR A 44 0.08 -1.64 1.31
C TYR A 44 0.63 -2.98 0.80
N ARG A 45 1.57 -3.62 1.51
CA ARG A 45 2.10 -4.95 1.15
C ARG A 45 1.06 -6.07 1.23
N SER A 46 0.04 -5.91 2.08
CA SER A 46 -1.04 -6.89 2.23
C SER A 46 -2.18 -6.67 1.22
N LEU A 47 -2.37 -5.43 0.76
CA LEU A 47 -3.46 -5.04 -0.14
C LEU A 47 -3.05 -5.02 -1.62
N CYS A 48 -1.79 -4.64 -1.90
CA CYS A 48 -1.29 -4.49 -3.24
C CYS A 48 -0.61 -5.76 -3.75
N PRO A 49 -0.82 -6.15 -5.01
CA PRO A 49 0.04 -7.14 -5.65
C PRO A 49 1.47 -6.59 -5.75
N SER A 50 2.46 -7.46 -5.53
CA SER A 50 3.88 -7.11 -5.52
C SER A 50 4.33 -6.44 -6.81
N GLU A 51 3.85 -6.93 -7.95
CA GLU A 51 4.14 -6.38 -9.28
C GLU A 51 3.80 -4.88 -9.40
N TRP A 52 2.68 -4.44 -8.81
CA TRP A 52 2.28 -3.03 -8.87
C TRP A 52 3.20 -2.15 -8.04
N VAL A 53 3.57 -2.63 -6.85
CA VAL A 53 4.50 -1.93 -5.95
C VAL A 53 5.86 -1.76 -6.63
N GLU A 54 6.38 -2.81 -7.26
CA GLU A 54 7.65 -2.76 -7.98
C GLU A 54 7.60 -1.77 -9.15
N ARG A 55 6.54 -1.80 -9.96
CA ARG A 55 6.35 -0.84 -11.06
C ARG A 55 6.24 0.60 -10.58
N TRP A 56 5.57 0.85 -9.46
CA TRP A 56 5.48 2.19 -8.88
C TRP A 56 6.79 2.65 -8.25
N ASN A 57 7.60 1.73 -7.71
CA ASN A 57 8.95 2.04 -7.22
C ASN A 57 9.85 2.46 -8.39
N GLU A 58 9.84 1.70 -9.50
CA GLU A 58 10.62 2.02 -10.69
C GLU A 58 10.21 3.38 -11.29
N GLN A 59 8.91 3.64 -11.44
CA GLN A 59 8.40 4.94 -11.90
C GLN A 59 8.80 6.09 -10.97
N ARG A 60 8.92 5.83 -9.66
CA ARG A 60 9.38 6.83 -8.70
C ARG A 60 10.87 7.10 -8.85
N GLU A 61 11.70 6.06 -8.97
CA GLU A 61 13.14 6.19 -9.19
C GLU A 61 13.44 6.90 -10.51
N ASN A 62 12.61 6.65 -11.54
CA ASN A 62 12.70 7.30 -12.84
C ASN A 62 12.03 8.70 -12.87
N GLY A 63 11.39 9.14 -11.78
CA GLY A 63 10.73 10.45 -11.69
C GLY A 63 9.47 10.60 -12.56
N THR A 64 8.88 9.51 -13.05
CA THR A 64 7.70 9.47 -13.93
C THR A 64 6.41 9.08 -13.21
N PHE A 65 6.44 8.94 -11.88
CA PHE A 65 5.27 8.53 -11.11
C PHE A 65 4.14 9.59 -11.18
N PRO A 66 2.95 9.24 -11.70
CA PRO A 66 1.86 10.20 -11.91
C PRO A 66 1.02 10.47 -10.65
N GLY A 67 1.32 9.80 -9.53
CA GLY A 67 0.57 9.95 -8.29
C GLY A 67 1.05 11.12 -7.43
N PRO A 68 0.18 11.68 -6.57
CA PRO A 68 0.55 12.75 -5.66
C PRO A 68 1.46 12.20 -4.55
N LEU A 69 2.78 12.37 -4.71
CA LEU A 69 3.77 12.18 -3.64
C LEU A 69 3.83 13.42 -2.77
#